data_AF-A0A367AWT1-F1
#
_entry.id   AF-A0A367AWT1-F1
#
_cell.length_a   1.000
_cell.length_b   1.000
_cell.length_c   1.000
_cell.angle_alpha   90.00
_cell.angle_beta   90.00
_cell.angle_gamma   90.00
#
_symmetry.space_group_name_H-M   'P 1'
#
loop_
_entity.id
_entity.type
_entity.pdbx_description
1 polymer ?
#
loop_
_entity_poly.entity_id
_entity_poly.type
_entity_poly.pdbx_seq_one_letter_code
_entity_poly.pdbx_strand_id
1 'polypeptide(L)'
;MAAAARAFDPGLRAAARALAARLPLGTPRRGTADRPGTSRVVTRQEPTGSDVDLDATLAARGAEPHWRAEHLHTRGWRSTGRATVLLVDASGSVAGDELAAAVLTAAALVQRMRPGDELGVVAFWSTAVVLRPLSADPRVDVVVDRLCDLRGGGTTDLELGLRTAAAQIARSRAADRQVLLLSDGVPTESPDPLAAAAALARIPARLQVLALSPEEEAMTSCAALAAAGGGRVAALHRPTQAPSAVRELLG
;
A
#
# COMPACT_ATOMS: atom_id res chain seq x y z
N MET A 1 24.30 0.76 -29.90
CA MET A 1 24.96 1.30 -28.69
C MET A 1 24.08 1.01 -27.47
N ALA A 2 24.19 -0.19 -26.92
CA ALA A 2 23.39 -0.64 -25.77
C ALA A 2 24.05 -0.18 -24.48
N ALA A 3 23.47 0.80 -23.79
CA ALA A 3 23.92 1.22 -22.47
C ALA A 3 23.56 0.13 -21.45
N ALA A 4 24.59 -0.41 -20.82
CA ALA A 4 24.54 -1.52 -19.89
C ALA A 4 23.64 -1.23 -18.68
N ALA A 5 22.66 -2.11 -18.48
CA ALA A 5 21.87 -2.19 -17.25
C ALA A 5 22.81 -2.39 -16.05
N ARG A 6 22.88 -1.40 -15.15
CA ARG A 6 23.63 -1.50 -13.91
C ARG A 6 22.88 -2.45 -12.96
N ALA A 7 23.48 -3.61 -12.68
CA ALA A 7 23.03 -4.50 -11.62
C ALA A 7 23.28 -3.85 -10.25
N PHE A 8 22.31 -3.98 -9.33
CA PHE A 8 22.43 -3.53 -7.95
C PHE A 8 23.65 -4.15 -7.25
N ASP A 9 24.39 -3.32 -6.51
CA ASP A 9 25.57 -3.73 -5.73
C ASP A 9 25.19 -4.86 -4.73
N PRO A 10 25.85 -6.03 -4.77
CA PRO A 10 25.69 -7.09 -3.79
C PRO A 10 25.82 -6.63 -2.33
N GLY A 11 26.67 -5.63 -2.05
CA GLY A 11 26.86 -5.06 -0.72
C GLY A 11 25.63 -4.33 -0.20
N LEU A 12 24.95 -3.57 -1.07
CA LEU A 12 23.73 -2.85 -0.74
C LEU A 12 22.55 -3.81 -0.51
N ARG A 13 22.47 -4.89 -1.29
CA ARG A 13 21.51 -5.99 -1.08
C ARG A 13 21.72 -6.65 0.29
N ALA A 14 22.97 -6.93 0.65
CA ALA A 14 23.30 -7.50 1.96
C ALA A 14 22.95 -6.54 3.11
N ALA A 15 23.22 -5.24 2.95
CA ALA A 15 22.87 -4.21 3.93
C ALA A 15 21.35 -4.06 4.09
N ALA A 16 20.58 -4.05 3.00
CA ALA A 16 19.12 -3.99 3.03
C ALA A 16 18.51 -5.23 3.71
N ARG A 17 19.03 -6.43 3.42
CA ARG A 17 18.64 -7.67 4.14
C ARG A 17 18.99 -7.62 5.61
N ALA A 18 20.19 -7.17 5.96
CA ALA A 18 20.60 -7.01 7.35
C ALA A 18 19.71 -6.00 8.08
N LEU A 19 19.33 -4.90 7.42
CA LEU A 19 18.39 -3.93 7.96
C LEU A 19 17.00 -4.53 8.17
N ALA A 20 16.46 -5.22 7.17
CA ALA A 20 15.17 -5.90 7.23
C ALA A 20 15.11 -7.00 8.31
N ALA A 21 16.19 -7.75 8.48
CA ALA A 21 16.32 -8.79 9.51
C ALA A 21 16.51 -8.20 10.93
N ARG A 22 17.13 -7.02 11.03
CA ARG A 22 17.36 -6.31 12.32
C ARG A 22 16.21 -5.40 12.71
N LEU A 23 15.33 -5.06 11.77
CA LEU A 23 14.06 -4.42 12.07
C LEU A 23 13.25 -5.40 12.92
N PRO A 24 12.91 -5.06 14.17
CA PRO A 24 12.02 -5.88 14.97
C PRO A 24 10.65 -5.80 14.27
N LEU A 25 10.37 -6.74 13.37
CA LEU A 25 9.04 -6.94 12.81
C LEU A 25 8.20 -7.49 13.96
N GLY A 26 7.72 -6.59 14.81
CA GLY A 26 6.85 -6.92 15.92
C GLY A 26 5.69 -7.76 15.41
N THR A 27 5.41 -8.87 16.07
CA THR A 27 4.15 -9.59 15.89
C THR A 27 3.00 -8.58 15.88
N PRO A 28 2.03 -8.69 14.94
CA PRO A 28 0.89 -7.79 14.85
C PRO A 28 0.33 -7.55 16.25
N ARG A 29 0.21 -6.29 16.67
CA ARG A 29 -0.25 -5.93 18.02
C ARG A 29 -1.56 -6.66 18.33
N ARG A 30 -1.51 -7.67 19.20
CA ARG A 30 -2.68 -8.25 19.86
C ARG A 30 -3.04 -7.32 21.01
N GLY A 31 -3.89 -6.33 20.74
CA GLY A 31 -4.35 -5.38 21.74
C GLY A 31 -5.59 -4.63 21.27
N THR A 32 -6.44 -4.28 22.24
CA THR A 32 -7.70 -3.53 22.09
C THR A 32 -7.53 -2.30 21.19
N ALA A 33 -8.58 -2.00 20.44
CA ALA A 33 -8.58 -0.98 19.41
C ALA A 33 -8.35 0.41 20.00
N ASP A 34 -7.13 0.93 19.84
CA ASP A 34 -6.78 2.33 20.17
C ASP A 34 -7.18 3.30 19.05
N ARG A 35 -8.17 2.90 18.23
CA ARG A 35 -8.83 3.76 17.26
C ARG A 35 -10.31 3.70 17.56
N PRO A 36 -11.04 4.83 17.48
CA PRO A 36 -12.48 4.78 17.22
C PRO A 36 -12.66 4.18 15.82
N GLY A 37 -12.58 2.86 15.74
CA GLY A 37 -12.70 2.09 14.51
C GLY A 37 -14.16 2.03 14.16
N THR A 38 -14.50 2.58 13.00
CA THR A 38 -15.74 2.36 12.27
C THR A 38 -15.99 0.87 12.11
N SER A 39 -16.61 0.28 13.11
CA SER A 39 -17.16 -1.06 13.02
C SER A 39 -18.26 -0.97 11.97
N ARG A 40 -18.03 -1.60 10.81
CA ARG A 40 -19.07 -1.70 9.79
C ARG A 40 -19.65 -3.09 9.90
N VAL A 41 -20.97 -3.17 9.89
CA VAL A 41 -21.65 -4.45 9.71
C VAL A 41 -21.29 -4.93 8.31
N VAL A 42 -20.66 -6.10 8.22
CA VAL A 42 -20.32 -6.74 6.95
C VAL A 42 -21.00 -8.09 6.91
N THR A 43 -21.62 -8.38 5.78
CA THR A 43 -22.23 -9.68 5.47
C THR A 43 -21.17 -10.63 4.94
N ARG A 44 -21.09 -11.83 5.50
CA ARG A 44 -20.12 -12.88 5.14
C ARG A 44 -20.80 -14.23 5.08
N GLN A 45 -20.29 -15.12 4.25
CA GLN A 45 -20.63 -16.54 4.28
C GLN A 45 -19.81 -17.22 5.38
N GLU A 46 -20.23 -17.10 6.64
CA GLU A 46 -19.50 -17.62 7.81
C GLU A 46 -20.48 -18.36 8.74
N PRO A 47 -20.28 -19.64 9.09
CA PRO A 47 -21.24 -20.40 9.90
C PRO A 47 -21.37 -19.93 11.36
N THR A 48 -20.42 -19.12 11.84
CA THR A 48 -20.27 -18.72 13.24
C THR A 48 -20.61 -17.26 13.50
N GLY A 49 -21.17 -16.53 12.53
CA GLY A 49 -21.58 -15.14 12.72
C GLY A 49 -22.81 -15.04 13.63
N SER A 50 -22.89 -13.95 14.40
CA SER A 50 -23.90 -13.75 15.45
C SER A 50 -25.24 -13.20 14.94
N ASP A 51 -25.31 -12.69 13.72
CA ASP A 51 -26.54 -12.18 13.09
C ASP A 51 -26.63 -12.72 11.65
N VAL A 52 -27.82 -13.04 11.13
CA VAL A 52 -28.02 -13.65 9.80
C VAL A 52 -28.49 -12.60 8.81
N ASP A 53 -27.79 -12.44 7.70
CA ASP A 53 -28.24 -11.62 6.57
C ASP A 53 -29.27 -12.38 5.75
N LEU A 54 -30.55 -12.22 6.08
CA LEU A 54 -31.63 -12.92 5.40
C LEU A 54 -31.69 -12.57 3.91
N ASP A 55 -31.47 -11.30 3.53
CA ASP A 55 -31.54 -10.87 2.14
C ASP A 55 -30.43 -11.50 1.30
N ALA A 56 -29.19 -11.47 1.80
CA ALA A 56 -28.06 -12.09 1.12
C ALA A 56 -28.16 -13.62 1.11
N THR A 57 -28.68 -14.23 2.19
CA THR A 57 -28.87 -15.67 2.30
C THR A 57 -29.95 -16.17 1.33
N LEU A 58 -31.06 -15.43 1.20
CA LEU A 58 -32.13 -15.72 0.24
C LEU A 58 -31.66 -15.54 -1.19
N ALA A 59 -30.92 -14.46 -1.47
CA ALA A 59 -30.32 -14.21 -2.79
C ALA A 59 -29.32 -15.32 -3.18
N ALA A 60 -28.48 -15.77 -2.25
CA ALA A 60 -27.50 -16.82 -2.48
C ALA A 60 -28.14 -18.19 -2.71
N ARG A 61 -29.26 -18.51 -2.04
CA ARG A 61 -30.02 -19.74 -2.31
C ARG A 61 -30.67 -19.71 -3.70
N GLY A 62 -31.18 -18.55 -4.12
CA GLY A 62 -31.97 -18.44 -5.34
C GLY A 62 -33.15 -19.44 -5.36
N ALA A 63 -33.27 -20.19 -6.44
CA ALA A 63 -34.32 -21.19 -6.64
C ALA A 63 -33.96 -22.60 -6.14
N GLU A 64 -32.82 -22.77 -5.46
CA GLU A 64 -32.41 -24.09 -4.99
C GLU A 64 -33.39 -24.68 -3.96
N PRO A 65 -33.75 -25.97 -4.09
CA PRO A 65 -34.78 -26.59 -3.26
C PRO A 65 -34.33 -26.89 -1.83
N HIS A 66 -33.03 -27.05 -1.58
CA HIS A 66 -32.48 -27.38 -0.26
C HIS A 66 -31.51 -26.30 0.25
N TRP A 67 -31.55 -26.04 1.56
CA TRP A 67 -30.60 -25.13 2.21
C TRP A 67 -29.25 -25.81 2.40
N ARG A 68 -28.17 -25.08 2.09
CA ARG A 68 -26.78 -25.53 2.30
C ARG A 68 -26.02 -24.50 3.13
N ALA A 69 -24.96 -24.94 3.80
CA ALA A 69 -24.08 -24.06 4.57
C ALA A 69 -23.49 -22.90 3.73
N GLU A 70 -23.31 -23.13 2.42
CA GLU A 70 -22.86 -22.12 1.46
C GLU A 70 -23.87 -21.01 1.17
N HIS A 71 -25.16 -21.23 1.43
CA HIS A 71 -26.17 -20.18 1.29
C HIS A 71 -26.21 -19.26 2.51
N LEU A 72 -25.76 -19.72 3.68
CA LEU A 72 -25.87 -18.96 4.91
C LEU A 72 -24.90 -17.79 4.93
N HIS A 73 -25.45 -16.59 4.93
CA HIS A 73 -24.73 -15.34 5.09
C HIS A 73 -25.05 -14.72 6.44
N THR A 74 -24.03 -14.39 7.22
CA THR A 74 -24.13 -13.75 8.53
C THR A 74 -23.59 -12.33 8.51
N ARG A 75 -24.24 -11.42 9.22
CA ARG A 75 -23.79 -10.06 9.55
C ARG A 75 -22.93 -10.11 10.81
N GLY A 76 -21.79 -9.45 10.77
CA GLY A 76 -20.92 -9.33 11.94
C GLY A 76 -20.28 -7.94 12.02
N TRP A 77 -20.10 -7.45 13.25
CA TRP A 77 -19.27 -6.28 13.52
C TRP A 77 -17.80 -6.69 13.36
N ARG A 78 -17.17 -6.28 12.27
CA ARG A 78 -15.72 -6.40 12.09
C ARG A 78 -15.07 -5.07 12.44
N SER A 79 -13.96 -5.14 13.17
CA SER A 79 -12.88 -4.16 12.97
C SER A 79 -12.56 -4.22 11.49
N THR A 80 -12.92 -3.15 10.78
CA THR A 80 -12.66 -3.04 9.37
C THR A 80 -11.16 -2.86 9.23
N GLY A 81 -10.47 -3.91 8.79
CA GLY A 81 -9.03 -3.88 8.57
C GLY A 81 -8.67 -2.73 7.62
N ARG A 82 -7.41 -2.32 7.67
CA ARG A 82 -6.85 -1.33 6.76
C ARG A 82 -6.21 -2.03 5.57
N ALA A 83 -6.45 -1.53 4.37
CA ALA A 83 -5.68 -1.91 3.19
C ALA A 83 -4.74 -0.78 2.81
N THR A 84 -3.44 -1.06 2.77
CA THR A 84 -2.43 -0.10 2.34
C THR A 84 -1.68 -0.63 1.14
N VAL A 85 -1.57 0.16 0.07
CA VAL A 85 -0.65 -0.12 -1.04
C VAL A 85 0.46 0.89 -1.02
N LEU A 86 1.69 0.41 -0.82
CA LEU A 86 2.92 1.18 -0.93
C LEU A 86 3.34 1.25 -2.40
N LEU A 87 3.38 2.45 -2.99
CA LEU A 87 4.05 2.70 -4.26
C LEU A 87 5.45 3.21 -3.98
N VAL A 88 6.42 2.61 -4.66
CA VAL A 88 7.82 3.03 -4.64
C VAL A 88 8.19 3.52 -6.02
N ASP A 89 8.56 4.79 -6.10
CA ASP A 89 9.16 5.36 -7.31
C ASP A 89 10.57 4.79 -7.49
N ALA A 90 10.80 4.15 -8.63
CA ALA A 90 12.07 3.53 -9.03
C ALA A 90 12.57 4.10 -10.37
N SER A 91 12.13 5.32 -10.71
CA SER A 91 12.55 6.05 -11.91
C SER A 91 14.00 6.51 -11.88
N GLY A 92 14.50 6.87 -10.69
CA GLY A 92 15.91 7.19 -10.46
C GLY A 92 16.80 5.95 -10.41
N SER A 93 18.11 6.18 -10.36
CA SER A 93 18.99 5.16 -9.79
C SER A 93 18.57 5.02 -8.34
N VAL A 94 17.84 3.95 -8.00
CA VAL A 94 17.48 3.64 -6.61
C VAL A 94 18.78 3.48 -5.82
N ALA A 95 19.28 4.60 -5.29
CA ALA A 95 20.50 4.66 -4.53
C ALA A 95 20.20 4.18 -3.11
N GLY A 96 21.26 3.98 -2.31
CA GLY A 96 21.13 3.35 -1.00
C GLY A 96 20.04 3.97 -0.11
N ASP A 97 19.84 5.28 -0.17
CA ASP A 97 18.86 5.99 0.65
C ASP A 97 17.41 5.80 0.17
N GLU A 98 17.13 5.82 -1.13
CA GLU A 98 15.76 5.57 -1.63
C GLU A 98 15.30 4.14 -1.37
N LEU A 99 16.20 3.17 -1.58
CA LEU A 99 15.95 1.78 -1.21
C LEU A 99 15.74 1.64 0.30
N ALA A 100 16.61 2.25 1.11
CA ALA A 100 16.47 2.21 2.56
C ALA A 100 15.16 2.86 3.01
N ALA A 101 14.73 3.96 2.38
CA ALA A 101 13.47 4.63 2.67
C ALA A 101 12.26 3.74 2.34
N ALA A 102 12.28 3.08 1.18
CA ALA A 102 11.24 2.13 0.79
C ALA A 102 11.16 0.92 1.75
N VAL A 103 12.31 0.32 2.08
CA VAL A 103 12.40 -0.82 3.02
C VAL A 103 11.95 -0.43 4.42
N LEU A 104 12.42 0.71 4.94
CA LEU A 104 12.03 1.20 6.27
C LEU A 104 10.55 1.59 6.32
N THR A 105 10.01 2.16 5.25
CA THR A 105 8.57 2.45 5.16
C THR A 105 7.76 1.16 5.14
N ALA A 106 8.13 0.18 4.31
CA ALA A 106 7.45 -1.11 4.25
C ALA A 106 7.48 -1.82 5.62
N ALA A 107 8.63 -1.82 6.29
CA ALA A 107 8.77 -2.38 7.64
C ALA A 107 7.94 -1.62 8.69
N ALA A 108 7.90 -0.29 8.61
CA ALA A 108 7.06 0.53 9.49
C ALA A 108 5.56 0.24 9.28
N LEU A 109 5.13 0.00 8.03
CA LEU A 109 3.76 -0.41 7.72
C LEU A 109 3.44 -1.76 8.33
N VAL A 110 4.29 -2.77 8.14
CA VAL A 110 4.08 -4.12 8.70
C VAL A 110 4.06 -4.12 10.21
N GLN A 111 4.94 -3.39 10.89
CA GLN A 111 4.90 -3.26 12.35
C GLN A 111 3.60 -2.63 12.87
N ARG A 112 2.88 -1.88 12.03
CA ARG A 112 1.60 -1.26 12.35
C ARG A 112 0.40 -2.11 11.95
N MET A 113 0.58 -3.15 11.14
CA MET A 113 -0.50 -4.03 10.71
C MET A 113 -1.09 -4.76 11.91
N ARG A 114 -2.42 -4.75 11.98
CA ARG A 114 -3.23 -5.56 12.90
C ARG A 114 -3.72 -6.81 12.19
N PRO A 115 -4.19 -7.83 12.93
CA PRO A 115 -4.81 -9.00 12.32
C PRO A 115 -5.98 -8.61 11.40
N GLY A 116 -5.84 -8.89 10.10
CA GLY A 116 -6.83 -8.55 9.08
C GLY A 116 -6.54 -7.27 8.28
N ASP A 117 -5.46 -6.54 8.60
CA ASP A 117 -4.93 -5.50 7.72
C ASP A 117 -4.22 -6.13 6.53
N GLU A 118 -4.28 -5.46 5.39
CA GLU A 118 -3.67 -5.89 4.14
C GLU A 118 -2.60 -4.87 3.72
N LEU A 119 -1.45 -5.37 3.28
CA LEU A 119 -0.40 -4.56 2.66
C LEU A 119 -0.23 -5.01 1.22
N GLY A 120 0.08 -4.10 0.30
CA GLY A 120 0.57 -4.39 -1.04
C GLY A 120 1.77 -3.50 -1.33
N VAL A 121 2.68 -3.95 -2.19
CA VAL A 121 3.84 -3.16 -2.61
C VAL A 121 3.93 -3.19 -4.12
N VAL A 122 3.97 -2.02 -4.72
CA VAL A 122 4.12 -1.78 -6.15
C VAL A 122 5.33 -0.90 -6.34
N ALA A 123 6.20 -1.25 -7.28
CA ALA A 123 7.24 -0.33 -7.74
C ALA A 123 6.88 0.13 -9.15
N PHE A 124 7.21 1.38 -9.47
CA PHE A 124 6.93 1.93 -10.78
C PHE A 124 8.08 2.83 -11.27
N TRP A 125 8.23 2.89 -12.58
CA TRP A 125 9.13 3.77 -13.32
C TRP A 125 8.44 4.03 -14.68
N SER A 126 9.05 3.68 -15.81
CA SER A 126 8.40 3.49 -17.12
C SER A 126 7.44 2.29 -17.20
N THR A 127 7.48 1.40 -16.20
CA THR A 127 6.53 0.29 -16.05
C THR A 127 6.14 0.14 -14.59
N ALA A 128 5.02 -0.52 -14.28
CA ALA A 128 4.61 -0.81 -12.91
C ALA A 128 4.64 -2.32 -12.62
N VAL A 129 5.31 -2.71 -11.54
CA VAL A 129 5.47 -4.10 -11.11
C VAL A 129 4.90 -4.28 -9.71
N VAL A 130 4.01 -5.24 -9.55
CA VAL A 130 3.47 -5.64 -8.24
C VAL A 130 4.49 -6.55 -7.55
N LEU A 131 5.29 -5.98 -6.66
CA LEU A 131 6.28 -6.74 -5.88
C LEU A 131 5.60 -7.65 -4.87
N ARG A 132 4.54 -7.15 -4.23
CA ARG A 132 3.73 -7.92 -3.29
C ARG A 132 2.26 -7.60 -3.53
N PRO A 133 1.45 -8.59 -3.96
CA PRO A 133 0.01 -8.40 -4.05
C PRO A 133 -0.59 -8.02 -2.70
N LEU A 134 -1.68 -7.26 -2.74
CA LEU A 134 -2.43 -6.90 -1.53
C LEU A 134 -2.86 -8.17 -0.76
N SER A 135 -2.36 -8.33 0.46
CA SER A 135 -2.56 -9.52 1.29
C SER A 135 -2.34 -9.21 2.77
N ALA A 136 -3.01 -9.98 3.63
CA ALA A 136 -2.86 -9.92 5.08
C ALA A 136 -1.61 -10.66 5.63
N ASP A 137 -0.78 -11.24 4.76
CA ASP A 137 0.47 -11.91 5.17
C ASP A 137 1.52 -10.88 5.65
N PRO A 138 2.00 -10.90 6.92
CA PRO A 138 2.94 -9.90 7.42
C PRO A 138 4.38 -10.03 6.87
N ARG A 139 4.68 -11.01 6.01
CA ARG A 139 6.03 -11.23 5.46
C ARG A 139 6.51 -10.11 4.52
N VAL A 140 7.63 -9.47 4.86
CA VAL A 140 8.28 -8.35 4.11
C VAL A 140 9.59 -8.76 3.45
N ASP A 141 10.15 -9.92 3.82
CA ASP A 141 11.34 -10.52 3.22
C ASP A 141 11.28 -10.55 1.69
N VAL A 142 10.13 -10.93 1.14
CA VAL A 142 9.88 -10.97 -0.31
C VAL A 142 9.94 -9.57 -0.97
N VAL A 143 9.61 -8.51 -0.24
CA VAL A 143 9.62 -7.14 -0.76
C VAL A 143 11.05 -6.63 -0.94
N VAL A 144 11.93 -6.92 0.02
CA VAL A 144 13.33 -6.46 0.01
C VAL A 144 14.09 -7.10 -1.15
N ASP A 145 13.94 -8.42 -1.31
CA ASP A 145 14.59 -9.15 -2.41
C ASP A 145 14.11 -8.64 -3.77
N ARG A 146 12.80 -8.47 -3.94
CA ARG A 146 12.23 -7.98 -5.19
C ARG A 146 12.60 -6.54 -5.49
N LEU A 147 12.65 -5.65 -4.50
CA LEU A 147 13.13 -4.28 -4.68
C LEU A 147 14.61 -4.24 -5.12
N CYS A 148 15.46 -5.10 -4.54
CA CYS A 148 16.88 -5.18 -4.93
C CYS A 148 17.09 -5.77 -6.34
N ASP A 149 16.11 -6.52 -6.84
CA ASP A 149 16.16 -7.12 -8.18
C ASP A 149 15.56 -6.21 -9.26
N LEU A 150 14.93 -5.10 -8.87
CA LEU A 150 14.42 -4.12 -9.81
C LEU A 150 15.56 -3.45 -10.56
N ARG A 151 15.37 -3.36 -11.87
CA ARG A 151 16.21 -2.58 -12.77
C ARG A 151 15.42 -1.32 -13.10
N GLY A 152 15.67 -0.25 -12.37
CA GLY A 152 15.05 1.05 -12.65
C GLY A 152 15.29 1.47 -14.10
N GLY A 153 14.30 2.09 -14.71
CA GLY A 153 14.41 2.74 -16.01
C GLY A 153 14.18 4.22 -15.80
N GLY A 154 15.06 5.06 -16.34
CA GLY A 154 15.21 6.50 -16.06
C GLY A 154 14.00 7.43 -16.28
N THR A 155 12.77 6.93 -16.31
CA THR A 155 11.54 7.72 -16.47
C THR A 155 10.49 7.35 -15.41
N THR A 156 9.59 8.29 -15.14
CA THR A 156 8.61 8.27 -14.05
C THR A 156 7.20 8.36 -14.61
N ASP A 157 6.52 7.21 -14.69
CA ASP A 157 5.09 7.13 -15.06
C ASP A 157 4.24 6.99 -13.78
N LEU A 158 3.96 8.14 -13.16
CA LEU A 158 3.12 8.23 -11.96
C LEU A 158 1.69 7.76 -12.21
N GLU A 159 1.14 8.00 -13.41
CA GLU A 159 -0.21 7.56 -13.77
C GLU A 159 -0.30 6.03 -13.72
N LEU A 160 0.63 5.33 -14.36
CA LEU A 160 0.65 3.86 -14.39
C LEU A 160 0.80 3.27 -12.99
N GLY A 161 1.67 3.87 -12.17
CA GLY A 161 1.82 3.50 -10.76
C GLY A 161 0.50 3.63 -10.00
N LEU A 162 -0.13 4.81 -10.04
CA LEU A 162 -1.38 5.10 -9.33
C LEU A 162 -2.54 4.21 -9.80
N ARG A 163 -2.65 3.96 -11.11
CA ARG A 163 -3.67 3.05 -11.67
C ARG A 163 -3.46 1.61 -11.22
N THR A 164 -2.21 1.15 -11.18
CA THR A 164 -1.85 -0.19 -10.69
C THR A 164 -2.21 -0.34 -9.21
N ALA A 165 -1.92 0.67 -8.40
CA ALA A 165 -2.30 0.68 -6.99
C ALA A 165 -3.81 0.74 -6.78
N ALA A 166 -4.53 1.54 -7.58
CA ALA A 166 -5.99 1.59 -7.58
C ALA A 166 -6.58 0.20 -7.86
N ALA A 167 -6.05 -0.51 -8.86
CA ALA A 167 -6.49 -1.86 -9.19
C ALA A 167 -6.21 -2.88 -8.06
N GLN A 168 -5.10 -2.73 -7.33
CA GLN A 168 -4.82 -3.56 -6.14
C GLN A 168 -5.80 -3.26 -5.01
N ILE A 169 -6.02 -1.98 -4.69
CA ILE A 169 -6.92 -1.55 -3.60
C ILE A 169 -8.38 -1.89 -3.89
N ALA A 170 -8.82 -1.79 -5.14
CA ALA A 170 -10.20 -2.07 -5.52
C ALA A 170 -10.61 -3.53 -5.20
N ARG A 171 -9.65 -4.45 -5.10
CA ARG A 171 -9.91 -5.85 -4.70
C ARG A 171 -10.10 -6.02 -3.20
N SER A 172 -9.69 -5.05 -2.39
CA SER A 172 -9.84 -5.10 -0.95
C SER A 172 -11.27 -4.78 -0.51
N ARG A 173 -11.70 -5.46 0.54
CA ARG A 173 -12.94 -5.17 1.27
C ARG A 173 -12.70 -4.39 2.58
N ALA A 174 -11.47 -3.95 2.84
CA ALA A 174 -11.13 -3.04 3.93
C ALA A 174 -11.99 -1.76 3.85
N ALA A 175 -12.37 -1.21 5.00
CA ALA A 175 -13.10 0.07 5.03
C ALA A 175 -12.16 1.27 5.02
N ASP A 176 -10.95 1.12 5.56
CA ASP A 176 -9.90 2.14 5.48
C ASP A 176 -8.89 1.71 4.41
N ARG A 177 -8.95 2.37 3.24
CA ARG A 177 -8.06 2.09 2.11
C ARG A 177 -7.12 3.25 1.91
N GLN A 178 -5.84 2.98 1.80
CA GLN A 178 -4.81 4.00 1.68
C GLN A 178 -3.80 3.60 0.62
N VAL A 179 -3.46 4.56 -0.24
CA VAL A 179 -2.30 4.48 -1.11
C VAL A 179 -1.20 5.31 -0.45
N LEU A 180 -0.01 4.76 -0.29
CA LEU A 180 1.16 5.48 0.20
C LEU A 180 2.20 5.56 -0.91
N LEU A 181 2.40 6.73 -1.49
CA LEU A 181 3.35 6.98 -2.56
C LEU A 181 4.67 7.49 -1.98
N LEU A 182 5.80 6.88 -2.34
CA LEU A 182 7.13 7.45 -2.15
C LEU A 182 7.59 7.94 -3.51
N SER A 183 7.76 9.26 -3.66
CA SER A 183 8.25 9.87 -4.89
C SER A 183 8.90 11.21 -4.56
N ASP A 184 9.80 11.65 -5.44
CA ASP A 184 10.35 13.00 -5.46
C ASP A 184 9.38 14.02 -6.09
N GLY A 185 8.27 13.56 -6.67
CA GLY A 185 7.16 14.42 -7.12
C GLY A 185 7.35 15.05 -8.50
N VAL A 186 8.36 14.65 -9.27
CA VAL A 186 8.62 15.22 -10.61
C VAL A 186 8.25 14.20 -11.70
N PRO A 187 6.99 14.20 -12.20
CA PRO A 187 6.62 13.35 -13.32
C PRO A 187 7.43 13.72 -14.57
N THR A 188 8.07 12.74 -15.20
CA THR A 188 8.79 12.93 -16.46
C THR A 188 8.00 12.42 -17.67
N GLU A 189 7.15 11.40 -17.49
CA GLU A 189 6.29 10.82 -18.53
C GLU A 189 4.87 10.59 -18.02
N SER A 190 4.21 11.65 -17.55
CA SER A 190 2.82 11.55 -17.06
C SER A 190 1.96 12.65 -17.68
N PRO A 191 1.03 12.31 -18.59
CA PRO A 191 0.17 13.29 -19.25
C PRO A 191 -0.73 14.06 -18.28
N ASP A 192 -1.28 13.37 -17.27
CA ASP A 192 -2.09 13.97 -16.20
C ASP A 192 -2.07 13.13 -14.90
N PRO A 193 -1.04 13.31 -14.06
CA PRO A 193 -0.93 12.56 -12.79
C PRO A 193 -1.98 13.01 -11.76
N LEU A 194 -2.53 14.23 -11.88
CA LEU A 194 -3.58 14.75 -11.01
C LEU A 194 -4.92 14.06 -11.28
N ALA A 195 -5.26 13.81 -12.55
CA ALA A 195 -6.45 13.03 -12.90
C ALA A 195 -6.37 11.59 -12.37
N ALA A 196 -5.19 10.97 -12.41
CA ALA A 196 -4.97 9.64 -11.83
C ALA A 196 -5.16 9.64 -10.30
N ALA A 197 -4.64 10.66 -9.61
CA ALA A 197 -4.86 10.85 -8.18
C ALA A 197 -6.33 11.13 -7.85
N ALA A 198 -7.02 11.96 -8.62
CA ALA A 198 -8.45 12.20 -8.46
C ALA A 198 -9.30 10.95 -8.73
N ALA A 199 -8.85 10.07 -9.63
CA ALA A 199 -9.49 8.78 -9.86
C ALA A 199 -9.41 7.85 -8.63
N LEU A 200 -8.33 7.93 -7.85
CA LEU A 200 -8.24 7.22 -6.57
C LEU A 200 -9.29 7.72 -5.57
N ALA A 201 -9.55 9.02 -5.50
CA ALA A 201 -10.58 9.55 -4.58
C ALA A 201 -12.00 9.00 -4.88
N ARG A 202 -12.27 8.57 -6.12
CA ARG A 202 -13.55 7.92 -6.49
C ARG A 202 -13.70 6.50 -5.95
N ILE A 203 -12.60 5.81 -5.65
CA ILE A 203 -12.59 4.48 -5.06
C ILE A 203 -12.22 4.69 -3.60
N PRO A 204 -13.13 4.60 -2.60
CA PRO A 204 -13.00 5.17 -1.25
C PRO A 204 -11.66 4.89 -0.55
N ALA A 205 -10.62 5.61 -0.97
CA ALA A 205 -9.23 5.37 -0.70
C ALA A 205 -8.52 6.71 -0.74
N ARG A 206 -7.56 6.88 0.15
CA ARG A 206 -6.84 8.14 0.33
C ARG A 206 -5.41 8.01 -0.18
N LEU A 207 -4.96 8.96 -0.99
CA LEU A 207 -3.57 9.04 -1.44
C LEU A 207 -2.74 9.85 -0.44
N GLN A 208 -1.85 9.15 0.25
CA GLN A 208 -0.83 9.73 1.10
C GLN A 208 0.49 9.78 0.33
N VAL A 209 1.23 10.87 0.44
CA VAL A 209 2.51 11.04 -0.28
C VAL A 209 3.64 11.28 0.71
N LEU A 210 4.74 10.55 0.53
CA LEU A 210 6.02 10.74 1.20
C LEU A 210 6.98 11.37 0.20
N ALA A 211 7.20 12.67 0.36
CA ALA A 211 8.07 13.44 -0.52
C ALA A 211 9.55 13.17 -0.15
N LEU A 212 10.30 12.62 -1.09
CA LEU A 212 11.72 12.29 -0.89
C LEU A 212 12.64 13.50 -1.09
N SER A 213 12.24 14.47 -1.92
CA SER A 213 12.98 15.70 -2.18
C SER A 213 12.63 16.82 -1.18
N PRO A 214 13.63 17.61 -0.71
CA PRO A 214 13.39 18.81 0.08
C PRO A 214 13.03 20.05 -0.75
N GLU A 215 13.03 19.95 -2.08
CA GLU A 215 12.74 21.06 -2.98
C GLU A 215 11.27 21.52 -2.84
N GLU A 216 11.07 22.83 -2.95
CA GLU A 216 9.75 23.44 -2.73
C GLU A 216 8.79 23.10 -3.86
N GLU A 217 9.27 23.04 -5.11
CA GLU A 217 8.51 22.61 -6.28
C GLU A 217 8.06 21.14 -6.14
N ALA A 218 8.97 20.26 -5.73
CA ALA A 218 8.69 18.85 -5.47
C ALA A 218 7.64 18.66 -4.38
N MET A 219 7.79 19.39 -3.27
CA MET A 219 6.82 19.36 -2.15
C MET A 219 5.44 19.87 -2.58
N THR A 220 5.40 20.94 -3.38
CA THR A 220 4.16 21.51 -3.91
C THR A 220 3.45 20.53 -4.84
N SER A 221 4.19 19.88 -5.74
CA SER A 221 3.67 18.83 -6.63
C SER A 221 3.12 17.64 -5.83
N CYS A 222 3.87 17.16 -4.85
CA CYS A 222 3.45 16.08 -3.94
C CYS A 222 2.18 16.44 -3.16
N ALA A 223 2.09 17.69 -2.67
CA ALA A 223 0.93 18.20 -1.96
C ALA A 223 -0.31 18.25 -2.86
N ALA A 224 -0.16 18.69 -4.11
CA ALA A 224 -1.23 18.72 -5.10
C ALA A 224 -1.75 17.31 -5.42
N LEU A 225 -0.85 16.32 -5.58
CA LEU A 225 -1.21 14.92 -5.77
C LEU A 225 -1.98 14.36 -4.57
N ALA A 226 -1.46 14.56 -3.36
CA ALA A 226 -2.11 14.12 -2.13
C ALA A 226 -3.51 14.74 -1.98
N ALA A 227 -3.64 16.04 -2.26
CA ALA A 227 -4.92 16.74 -2.20
C ALA A 227 -5.93 16.20 -3.23
N ALA A 228 -5.50 15.96 -4.47
CA ALA A 228 -6.35 15.37 -5.51
C ALA A 228 -6.86 13.97 -5.12
N GLY A 229 -6.03 13.17 -4.44
CA GLY A 229 -6.42 11.85 -3.91
C GLY A 229 -7.01 11.87 -2.50
N GLY A 230 -7.37 13.03 -1.95
CA GLY A 230 -8.05 13.16 -0.65
C GLY A 230 -7.21 12.77 0.57
N GLY A 231 -5.89 12.88 0.48
CA GLY A 231 -4.95 12.61 1.57
C GLY A 231 -4.01 13.78 1.87
N ARG A 232 -2.83 13.45 2.41
CA ARG A 232 -1.85 14.36 2.97
C ARG A 232 -0.45 14.02 2.48
N VAL A 233 0.42 15.01 2.54
CA VAL A 233 1.85 14.86 2.26
C VAL A 233 2.65 14.93 3.56
N ALA A 234 3.72 14.15 3.65
CA ALA A 234 4.75 14.31 4.68
C ALA A 234 6.13 14.23 4.05
N ALA A 235 7.09 14.96 4.61
CA ALA A 235 8.45 14.97 4.13
C ALA A 235 9.24 13.74 4.64
N LEU A 236 10.03 13.12 3.75
CA LEU A 236 10.89 11.99 4.04
C LEU A 236 12.28 12.23 3.46
N HIS A 237 13.04 13.13 4.08
CA HIS A 237 14.39 13.47 3.64
C HIS A 237 15.44 12.42 4.02
N ARG A 238 15.17 11.64 5.07
CA ARG A 238 16.06 10.57 5.53
C ARG A 238 15.29 9.27 5.71
N PRO A 239 15.87 8.12 5.36
CA PRO A 239 15.23 6.82 5.54
C PRO A 239 14.77 6.55 6.99
N THR A 240 15.54 7.04 7.97
CA THR A 240 15.26 6.90 9.40
C THR A 240 13.98 7.61 9.87
N GLN A 241 13.47 8.57 9.10
CA GLN A 241 12.23 9.29 9.40
C GLN A 241 10.97 8.54 8.93
N ALA A 242 11.12 7.44 8.18
CA ALA A 242 9.98 6.69 7.64
C ALA A 242 8.98 6.23 8.71
N PRO A 243 9.39 5.69 9.88
CA PRO A 243 8.44 5.28 10.91
C PRO A 243 7.61 6.44 11.48
N SER A 244 8.23 7.62 11.67
CA SER A 244 7.53 8.83 12.14
C SER A 244 6.57 9.37 11.08
N ALA A 245 7.00 9.46 9.82
CA ALA A 245 6.19 9.99 8.73
C ALA A 245 4.97 9.10 8.45
N VAL A 246 5.15 7.77 8.48
CA VAL A 246 4.04 6.80 8.38
C VAL A 246 3.05 6.96 9.54
N ARG A 247 3.54 7.24 10.76
CA ARG A 247 2.66 7.47 11.92
C ARG A 247 1.87 8.77 11.78
N GLU A 248 2.45 9.81 11.20
CA GLU A 248 1.77 11.07 10.94
C GLU A 248 0.65 10.92 9.89
N LEU A 249 0.97 10.25 8.77
CA LEU A 249 0.03 10.09 7.66
C LEU A 249 -1.09 9.09 7.96
N LEU A 250 -0.78 7.98 8.63
CA LEU A 250 -1.72 6.88 8.90
C LEU A 250 -2.17 6.80 10.38
N GLY A 251 -1.88 7.88 11.13
CA GLY A 251 -2.28 8.10 12.52
C GLY A 251 -3.79 8.19 12.66
#